data_AF-A0A8T7FJP7-F1
#
_entry.id   AF-A0A8T7FJP7-F1
#
_cell.length_a   1.000
_cell.length_b   1.000
_cell.length_c   1.000
_cell.angle_alpha   90.00
_cell.angle_beta   90.00
_cell.angle_gamma   90.00
#
_symmetry.space_group_name_H-M   'P 1'
#
loop_
_entity.id
_entity.type
_entity.pdbx_description
1 polymer ?
#
loop_
_entity_poly.entity_id
_entity_poly.type
_entity_poly.pdbx_seq_one_letter_code
_entity_poly.pdbx_strand_id
1 'polypeptide(L)' 'MTDEPLRTLRFLLARLERISADSVVAHRASGVRGAMLRALDQLERGRPVSGQEMKRLIEEGYLLLQKAAEEKVR' A
#
# COMPACT_ATOMS: atom_id res chain seq x y z
N MET A 1 -16.32 -9.79 -11.97
CA MET A 1 -14.85 -9.80 -12.04
C MET A 1 -14.32 -9.07 -10.81
N THR A 2 -13.46 -9.72 -10.05
CA THR A 2 -13.16 -9.46 -8.63
C THR A 2 -12.58 -8.07 -8.36
N ASP A 3 -13.36 -7.21 -7.70
CA ASP A 3 -12.97 -5.90 -7.10
C ASP A 3 -12.01 -6.07 -5.88
N GLU A 4 -11.52 -7.29 -5.65
CA GLU A 4 -10.72 -7.70 -4.50
C GLU A 4 -9.33 -7.03 -4.45
N PRO A 5 -8.57 -6.91 -5.55
CA PRO A 5 -7.29 -6.21 -5.51
C PRO A 5 -7.45 -4.72 -5.20
N LEU A 6 -8.51 -4.10 -5.73
CA LEU A 6 -8.78 -2.68 -5.52
C LEU A 6 -9.25 -2.39 -4.09
N ARG A 7 -10.10 -3.26 -3.51
CA ARG A 7 -10.44 -3.22 -2.08
C ARG A 7 -9.21 -3.38 -1.20
N THR A 8 -8.32 -4.31 -1.55
CA THR A 8 -7.06 -4.54 -0.83
C THR A 8 -6.16 -3.30 -0.89
N LEU A 9 -6.02 -2.68 -2.06
CA LEU A 9 -5.24 -1.45 -2.25
C LEU A 9 -5.77 -0.31 -1.35
N ARG A 10 -7.09 -0.09 -1.33
CA ARG A 10 -7.74 0.92 -0.47
C ARG A 10 -7.54 0.62 1.02
N PHE A 11 -7.65 -0.64 1.41
CA PHE A 11 -7.37 -1.06 2.79
C PHE A 11 -5.91 -0.73 3.16
N LEU A 12 -4.94 -1.12 2.33
CA LEU A 12 -3.52 -0.87 2.59
C LEU A 12 -3.21 0.63 2.65
N LEU A 13 -3.78 1.46 1.78
CA LEU A 13 -3.65 2.92 1.83
C LEU A 13 -4.02 3.49 3.21
N ALA A 14 -5.18 3.09 3.74
CA ALA A 14 -5.67 3.54 5.04
C ALA A 14 -4.80 3.02 6.21
N ARG A 15 -4.16 1.86 6.06
CA ARG A 15 -3.28 1.28 7.09
C ARG A 15 -1.89 1.91 7.07
N LEU A 16 -1.30 2.12 5.89
CA LEU A 16 0.02 2.73 5.73
C LEU A 16 0.03 4.18 6.19
N GLU A 17 -1.09 4.91 6.02
CA GLU A 17 -1.26 6.27 6.55
C GLU A 17 -1.13 6.35 8.09
N ARG A 18 -1.36 5.24 8.79
CA ARG A 18 -1.31 5.19 10.26
C ARG A 18 0.05 4.76 10.80
N ILE A 19 1.04 4.50 9.94
CA ILE A 19 2.42 4.24 10.39
C ILE A 19 2.97 5.55 10.97
N SER A 20 3.54 5.48 12.18
CA SER A 20 4.12 6.65 12.84
C SER A 20 5.24 7.25 11.99
N ALA A 21 5.39 8.57 12.00
CA ALA A 21 6.52 9.25 11.38
C ALA A 21 7.86 8.82 11.97
N ASP A 22 7.88 8.36 13.22
CA ASP A 22 9.07 7.88 13.93
C ASP A 22 9.40 6.40 13.65
N SER A 23 8.55 5.69 12.90
CA SER A 23 8.80 4.30 12.54
C SER A 23 9.99 4.20 11.58
N VAL A 24 10.84 3.18 11.72
CA VAL A 24 11.98 3.01 10.82
C VAL A 24 11.55 2.70 9.38
N VAL A 25 10.31 2.26 9.17
CA VAL A 25 9.72 2.06 7.84
C VAL A 25 8.92 3.25 7.29
N ALA A 26 8.80 4.37 8.03
CA ALA A 26 7.93 5.50 7.68
C ALA A 26 8.22 6.07 6.27
N HIS A 27 9.49 6.30 5.94
CA HIS A 27 9.88 6.82 4.63
C HIS A 27 9.45 5.88 3.50
N ARG A 28 9.68 4.57 3.67
CA ARG A 28 9.31 3.57 2.66
C ARG A 28 7.79 3.42 2.55
N ALA A 29 7.07 3.49 3.68
CA ALA A 29 5.61 3.48 3.69
C ALA A 29 5.00 4.67 2.94
N SER A 30 5.58 5.87 3.10
CA SER A 30 5.17 7.04 2.33
C SER A 30 5.34 6.83 0.82
N GLY A 31 6.48 6.28 0.39
CA GLY A 31 6.75 5.95 -1.01
C GLY A 31 5.74 4.96 -1.61
N VAL A 32 5.47 3.86 -0.90
CA VAL A 32 4.51 2.83 -1.33
C VAL A 32 3.09 3.40 -1.34
N ARG A 33 2.69 4.19 -0.33
CA ARG A 33 1.38 4.88 -0.30
C ARG A 33 1.23 5.80 -1.52
N GLY A 34 2.25 6.57 -1.86
CA GLY A 34 2.26 7.42 -3.06
C GLY A 34 2.11 6.62 -4.36
N ALA A 35 2.76 5.46 -4.47
CA ALA A 35 2.61 4.58 -5.62
C ALA A 35 1.19 3.98 -5.72
N MET A 36 0.62 3.54 -4.60
CA MET A 36 -0.75 3.05 -4.54
C MET A 36 -1.78 4.13 -4.92
N LEU A 37 -1.60 5.37 -4.48
CA LEU A 37 -2.46 6.50 -4.88
C LEU A 37 -2.43 6.75 -6.39
N ARG A 38 -1.25 6.67 -7.01
CA ARG A 38 -1.12 6.78 -8.47
C ARG A 38 -1.78 5.63 -9.21
N ALA A 39 -1.68 4.41 -8.68
CA ALA A 39 -2.37 3.24 -9.24
C ALA A 39 -3.89 3.41 -9.14
N LEU A 40 -4.39 3.91 -8.00
CA LEU A 40 -5.81 4.19 -7.80
C LEU A 40 -6.33 5.26 -8.79
N ASP A 41 -5.62 6.39 -8.93
CA ASP A 41 -5.99 7.46 -9.89
C ASP A 41 -6.00 6.94 -11.34
N GLN A 42 -5.07 6.05 -11.71
CA GLN A 42 -5.09 5.40 -13.01
C GLN A 42 -6.37 4.59 -13.22
N LEU A 43 -6.71 3.71 -12.27
CA LEU A 43 -7.91 2.88 -12.35
C LEU A 43 -9.19 3.70 -12.39
N GLU A 44 -9.30 4.75 -11.58
CA GLU A 44 -10.45 5.67 -11.55
C GLU A 44 -10.65 6.41 -12.87
N ARG A 45 -9.55 6.69 -13.58
CA ARG A 45 -9.57 7.30 -14.93
C ARG A 45 -9.68 6.28 -16.06
N GLY A 46 -9.95 5.00 -15.76
CA GLY A 46 -10.04 3.93 -16.75
C GLY A 46 -8.71 3.56 -17.40
N ARG A 47 -7.57 3.99 -16.85
CA ARG A 47 -6.24 3.58 -17.30
C ARG A 47 -5.86 2.24 -16.65
N PRO A 48 -5.36 1.27 -17.41
CA PRO A 48 -5.02 -0.04 -16.88
C PRO A 48 -3.79 0.05 -15.97
N VAL A 49 -3.85 -0.64 -14.84
CA VAL A 49 -2.67 -0.98 -14.01
C VAL A 49 -2.39 -2.45 -14.22
N SER A 50 -1.13 -2.82 -14.45
CA SER A 50 -0.78 -4.23 -14.70
C SER A 50 -1.05 -5.08 -13.45
N GLY A 51 -1.47 -6.33 -13.64
CA GLY A 51 -1.68 -7.26 -12.52
C GLY A 51 -0.41 -7.50 -11.70
N GLN A 52 0.76 -7.47 -12.35
CA GLN A 52 2.06 -7.59 -11.67
C GLN A 52 2.38 -6.38 -10.79
N GLU A 53 2.13 -5.17 -11.29
CA GLU A 53 2.29 -3.94 -10.51
C GLU A 53 1.34 -3.92 -9.31
N MET A 54 0.07 -4.28 -9.53
CA MET A 54 -0.93 -4.38 -8.46
C MET A 54 -0.49 -5.38 -7.37
N LYS A 55 -0.06 -6.58 -7.78
CA LYS A 55 0.44 -7.61 -6.86
C LYS A 55 1.63 -7.10 -6.05
N ARG A 56 2.61 -6.48 -6.72
CA ARG A 56 3.81 -5.93 -6.08
C ARG A 56 3.47 -4.86 -5.05
N LEU A 57 2.57 -3.94 -5.37
CA LEU A 57 2.14 -2.90 -4.43
C LEU A 57 1.49 -3.51 -3.19
N ILE A 58 0.61 -4.50 -3.38
CA ILE A 58 -0.05 -5.19 -2.28
C ILE A 58 0.97 -5.90 -1.37
N GLU A 59 1.91 -6.65 -1.95
CA GLU A 59 2.97 -7.35 -1.21
C GLU A 59 3.88 -6.37 -0.44
N GLU A 60 4.31 -5.27 -1.08
CA GLU A 60 5.11 -4.24 -0.43
C GLU A 60 4.35 -3.58 0.73
N GLY A 61 3.06 -3.30 0.56
CA GLY A 61 2.21 -2.73 1.61
C GLY A 61 2.08 -3.63 2.83
N TYR A 62 1.81 -4.93 2.65
CA TYR A 62 1.74 -5.87 3.75
C TYR A 62 3.09 -6.04 4.47
N LEU A 63 4.19 -6.12 3.74
CA LEU A 63 5.53 -6.22 4.33
C LEU A 63 5.85 -5.03 5.24
N LEU A 64 5.45 -3.82 4.84
CA LEU A 64 5.64 -2.62 5.65
C LEU A 64 4.78 -2.63 6.91
N LEU A 65 3.51 -3.07 6.80
CA LEU A 65 2.63 -3.20 7.97
C LEU A 65 3.16 -4.24 8.97
N GLN A 66 3.69 -5.36 8.48
CA GLN A 66 4.32 -6.37 9.32
C GLN A 66 5.50 -5.79 10.09
N LYS A 67 6.44 -5.13 9.40
CA LYS A 67 7.61 -4.52 10.05
C LYS A 67 7.23 -3.45 11.07
N ALA A 68 6.27 -2.58 10.72
CA ALA A 68 5.77 -1.56 11.64
C ALA A 68 5.06 -2.18 12.87
N ALA A 69 4.45 -3.35 12.74
CA ALA A 69 3.88 -4.08 13.87
C ALA A 69 4.97 -4.72 14.74
N GLU A 70 5.99 -5.32 14.14
CA GLU A 70 7.15 -5.89 14.84
C GLU A 70 7.91 -4.84 15.66
N GLU A 71 8.02 -3.61 15.16
CA GLU A 71 8.60 -2.46 15.89
C GLU A 71 7.85 -2.14 17.19
N LYS A 72 6.52 -2.33 17.23
CA LYS A 72 5.68 -1.98 18.39
C LYS A 72 5.60 -3.07 19.46
N VAL A 73 5.97 -4.29 19.13
CA VAL A 73 5.96 -5.44 20.07
C VAL A 73 7.30 -5.56 20.81
N ARG A 74 8.35 -4.90 20.32
CA ARG A 74 9.64 -4.76 21.01
C ARG A 74 9.59 -3.69 22.10
#